data_AF-A0A1G0GLR2-F1
#
_entry.id   AF-A0A1G0GLR2-F1
#
_cell.length_a   1.000
_cell.length_b   1.000
_cell.length_c   1.000
_cell.angle_alpha   90.00
_cell.angle_beta   90.00
_cell.angle_gamma   90.00
#
_symmetry.space_group_name_H-M   'P 1'
#
loop_
_entity.id
_entity.type
_entity.pdbx_description
1 polymer ?
#
loop_
_entity_poly.entity_id
_entity_poly.type
_entity_poly.pdbx_seq_one_letter_code
_entity_poly.pdbx_strand_id
1 'polypeptide(L)' 'MIDIAQLISTTTISLNELSKQTTALGTGLQNAAPGNKNGNPSNSVQYLLDISDALADIAKKCEELTLLSMQYRDTQKNHD' A
#
# COMPACT_ATOMS: atom_id res chain seq x y z
N MET A 1 -23.36 -9.51 -5.36
CA MET A 1 -22.93 -8.19 -5.86
C MET A 1 -21.96 -7.65 -4.83
N ILE A 2 -20.68 -7.44 -5.18
CA ILE A 2 -19.69 -6.87 -4.25
C ILE A 2 -19.91 -5.35 -4.24
N ASP A 3 -20.11 -4.76 -3.06
CA ASP A 3 -20.14 -3.30 -2.92
C ASP A 3 -18.76 -2.73 -3.28
N ILE A 4 -18.71 -1.69 -4.11
CA ILE A 4 -17.48 -1.00 -4.47
C ILE A 4 -16.72 -0.55 -3.22
N ALA A 5 -17.43 -0.10 -2.17
CA ALA A 5 -16.79 0.26 -0.90
C ALA A 5 -16.10 -0.94 -0.22
N GLN A 6 -16.72 -2.13 -0.28
CA GLN A 6 -16.14 -3.36 0.25
C GLN A 6 -14.93 -3.81 -0.56
N LEU A 7 -14.97 -3.66 -1.90
CA LEU A 7 -13.84 -3.93 -2.76
C LEU A 7 -12.66 -3.01 -2.43
N ILE A 8 -12.90 -1.69 -2.38
CA ILE A 8 -11.85 -0.71 -2.05
C ILE A 8 -11.25 -1.00 -0.68
N SER A 9 -12.09 -1.28 0.33
CA SER A 9 -11.63 -1.63 1.68
C SER A 9 -10.73 -2.88 1.68
N THR A 10 -11.18 -3.95 1.02
CA THR A 10 -10.42 -5.21 0.94
C THR A 10 -9.09 -5.01 0.21
N THR A 11 -9.10 -4.31 -0.93
CA THR A 11 -7.89 -3.98 -1.68
C THR A 11 -6.92 -3.14 -0.86
N THR A 12 -7.42 -2.13 -0.14
CA THR A 12 -6.60 -1.28 0.75
C THR A 12 -5.91 -2.10 1.84
N ILE A 13 -6.65 -3.00 2.50
CA ILE A 13 -6.11 -3.89 3.54
C ILE A 13 -5.02 -4.79 2.95
N SER A 14 -5.30 -5.45 1.82
CA SER A 14 -4.34 -6.34 1.16
C SER A 14 -3.07 -5.62 0.73
N LEU A 15 -3.17 -4.42 0.15
CA LEU A 15 -2.01 -3.63 -0.27
C LEU A 15 -1.16 -3.19 0.92
N ASN A 16 -1.79 -2.73 2.00
CA ASN A 16 -1.09 -2.36 3.23
C ASN A 16 -0.38 -3.56 3.87
N GLU A 17 -1.02 -4.73 3.87
CA GLU A 17 -0.43 -5.95 4.40
C GLU A 17 0.76 -6.43 3.56
N LEU A 18 0.62 -6.43 2.23
CA LEU A 18 1.71 -6.74 1.31
C LEU A 18 2.88 -5.76 1.45
N SER A 19 2.61 -4.46 1.57
CA SER A 19 3.63 -3.44 1.81
C SER A 19 4.42 -3.74 3.10
N LYS A 20 3.73 -3.95 4.24
CA LYS A 20 4.39 -4.29 5.51
C LYS A 20 5.27 -5.54 5.41
N GLN A 21 4.75 -6.61 4.80
CA GLN A 21 5.51 -7.86 4.64
C GLN A 21 6.72 -7.67 3.73
N THR A 22 6.56 -6.90 2.65
CA THR A 22 7.63 -6.59 1.69
C THR A 22 8.73 -5.74 2.34
N THR A 23 8.36 -4.70 3.12
CA THR A 23 9.31 -3.91 3.93
C THR A 23 10.06 -4.80 4.92
N ALA A 24 9.35 -5.65 5.65
CA ALA A 24 9.93 -6.52 6.66
C ALA A 24 10.94 -7.49 6.03
N LEU A 25 10.59 -8.07 4.87
CA LEU A 25 11.49 -8.92 4.10
C LEU A 25 12.70 -8.15 3.60
N GLY A 26 12.52 -6.99 2.97
CA GLY A 26 13.61 -6.16 2.46
C GLY A 26 14.59 -5.74 3.56
N THR A 27 14.05 -5.27 4.69
CA THR A 27 14.85 -4.90 5.88
C THR A 27 15.57 -6.11 6.47
N GLY A 28 14.88 -7.25 6.59
CA GLY A 28 15.46 -8.49 7.09
C GLY A 28 16.62 -8.98 6.21
N LEU A 29 16.43 -8.98 4.88
CA LEU A 29 17.47 -9.31 3.91
C LEU A 29 18.64 -8.32 4.00
N GLN A 30 18.38 -7.03 4.16
CA GLN A 30 19.43 -6.03 4.30
C GLN A 30 20.31 -6.27 5.53
N ASN A 31 19.68 -6.63 6.65
CA ASN A 31 20.37 -6.89 7.90
C ASN A 31 21.15 -8.22 7.86
N ALA A 32 20.61 -9.24 7.18
CA ALA A 32 21.23 -10.55 7.07
C ALA A 32 22.39 -10.59 6.04
N ALA A 33 22.26 -9.84 4.95
CA ALA A 33 23.19 -9.83 3.84
C ALA A 33 23.26 -8.43 3.19
N PRO A 34 23.99 -7.48 3.81
CA PRO A 34 24.14 -6.14 3.25
C PRO A 34 24.86 -6.19 1.89
N GLY A 35 24.35 -5.44 0.92
CA GLY A 35 24.83 -5.48 -0.47
C GLY A 35 26.26 -4.98 -0.66
N ASN A 36 26.79 -4.19 0.27
CA ASN A 36 28.19 -3.77 0.28
C ASN A 36 28.70 -3.45 1.69
N LYS A 37 30.01 -3.16 1.79
CA LYS A 37 30.69 -2.83 3.05
C LYS A 37 30.20 -1.53 3.73
N ASN A 38 29.47 -0.69 3.00
CA ASN A 38 28.92 0.56 3.52
C ASN A 38 27.51 0.38 4.10
N GLY A 39 26.97 -0.84 4.07
CA GLY A 39 25.63 -1.13 4.56
C GLY A 39 24.52 -0.73 3.59
N ASN A 40 24.83 -0.46 2.32
CA ASN A 40 23.79 -0.18 1.32
C ASN A 40 23.11 -1.48 0.87
N PRO A 41 21.85 -1.39 0.46
CA PRO A 41 21.17 -2.53 -0.12
C PRO A 41 21.71 -2.96 -1.47
N SER A 42 21.60 -4.27 -1.71
CA SER A 42 21.74 -4.81 -3.06
C SER A 42 20.58 -4.30 -3.92
N ASN A 43 20.76 -4.27 -5.24
CA ASN A 43 19.72 -3.80 -6.15
C ASN A 43 18.39 -4.54 -5.97
N SER A 44 18.42 -5.85 -5.71
CA SER A 44 17.22 -6.65 -5.47
C SER A 44 16.53 -6.28 -4.16
N VAL A 45 17.30 -6.00 -3.09
CA VAL A 45 16.75 -5.56 -1.80
C VAL A 45 16.17 -4.15 -1.92
N GLN A 46 16.85 -3.25 -2.63
CA GLN A 46 16.33 -1.91 -2.89
C GLN A 46 15.02 -1.98 -3.68
N TYR A 47 14.97 -2.82 -4.73
CA TYR A 47 13.76 -3.02 -5.52
C TYR A 47 12.58 -3.55 -4.68
N LEU A 48 12.84 -4.43 -3.72
CA LEU A 48 11.85 -4.89 -2.74
C LEU A 48 11.31 -3.73 -1.88
N LEU A 49 12.19 -2.88 -1.37
CA LEU A 49 11.80 -1.71 -0.58
C LEU A 49 10.99 -0.71 -1.42
N ASP A 50 11.42 -0.45 -2.65
CA ASP A 50 10.70 0.44 -3.59
C ASP A 50 9.30 -0.08 -3.92
N ILE A 51 9.14 -1.41 -4.10
CA ILE A 51 7.82 -2.03 -4.27
C ILE A 51 6.95 -1.81 -3.03
N SER A 52 7.53 -1.95 -1.84
CA SER A 52 6.79 -1.75 -0.61
C SER A 52 6.23 -0.33 -0.51
N ASP A 53 7.03 0.67 -0.87
CA ASP A 53 6.60 2.08 -0.87
C ASP A 53 5.50 2.31 -1.90
N ALA A 54 5.66 1.75 -3.11
CA ALA A 54 4.63 1.84 -4.16
C ALA A 54 3.29 1.20 -3.72
N LEU A 55 3.32 0.06 -3.03
CA LEU A 55 2.12 -0.59 -2.50
C LEU A 55 1.42 0.27 -1.44
N ALA A 56 2.18 0.90 -0.55
CA ALA A 56 1.64 1.81 0.45
C ALA A 56 0.98 3.05 -0.18
N ASP A 57 1.63 3.62 -1.21
CA ASP A 57 1.09 4.76 -1.94
C ASP A 57 -0.21 4.42 -2.66
N ILE A 58 -0.30 3.25 -3.29
CA ILE A 58 -1.55 2.79 -3.93
C ILE A 58 -2.63 2.58 -2.86
N ALA A 59 -2.30 1.98 -1.71
CA ALA A 59 -3.25 1.79 -0.61
C ALA A 59 -3.82 3.13 -0.13
N LYS A 60 -2.97 4.14 0.03
CA LYS A 60 -3.39 5.50 0.37
C LYS A 60 -4.33 6.10 -0.67
N LYS A 61 -4.07 5.89 -1.97
CA LYS A 61 -4.99 6.31 -3.03
C LYS A 61 -6.35 5.59 -2.98
N CYS A 62 -6.38 4.32 -2.58
CA CYS A 62 -7.64 3.61 -2.34
C CYS A 62 -8.42 4.20 -1.15
N GLU A 63 -7.75 4.61 -0.07
CA GLU A 63 -8.39 5.30 1.06
C GLU A 63 -9.00 6.65 0.63
N GLU A 64 -8.26 7.45 -0.15
CA GLU A 64 -8.75 8.71 -0.71
C GLU A 64 -10.01 8.51 -1.57
N LEU A 65 -10.06 7.45 -2.38
CA LEU A 65 -11.24 7.08 -3.17
C LEU A 65 -12.44 6.72 -2.30
N THR A 66 -12.22 6.07 -1.16
CA THR A 66 -13.30 5.73 -0.22
C THR A 66 -13.97 7.00 0.31
N LEU A 67 -13.17 7.96 0.78
CA LEU A 67 -13.65 9.25 1.29
C LEU A 67 -14.44 10.01 0.23
N LEU A 68 -13.91 10.08 -0.99
CA LEU A 68 -14.58 10.75 -2.11
C LEU A 68 -15.92 10.08 -2.46
N SER A 69 -15.97 8.74 -2.43
CA SER A 69 -17.19 7.99 -2.71
C SER A 69 -18.30 8.20 -1.66
N MET A 70 -17.92 8.44 -0.40
CA MET A 70 -18.87 8.75 0.68
C MET A 70 -19.43 10.16 0.52
N GLN A 71 -18.55 11.15 0.28
CA GLN A 71 -18.96 12.54 0.04
C GLN A 71 -19.93 12.66 -1.13
N TYR A 72 -19.68 11.95 -2.24
CA TYR A 72 -20.58 11.95 -3.39
C TYR A 72 -21.97 11.42 -3.03
N ARG A 73 -22.08 10.32 -2.27
CA ARG A 73 -23.38 9.79 -1.81
C ARG A 73 -24.14 10.77 -0.93
N ASP A 74 -23.44 11.45 -0.03
CA ASP A 74 -24.06 12.42 0.89
C ASP A 74 -24.56 13.66 0.15
N THR A 75 -23.84 14.09 -0.90
CA THR A 75 -24.26 15.23 -1.73
C THR A 75 -25.53 14.91 -2.53
N GLN A 76 -25.66 13.68 -3.04
CA GLN A 76 -26.84 13.24 -3.79
C GLN A 76 -28.08 13.10 -2.88
N LYS A 77 -27.91 12.61 -1.65
CA LYS A 77 -29.01 12.49 -0.66
C LYS A 77 -29.62 13.82 -0.23
N ASN A 78 -28.90 14.94 -0.35
CA ASN A 78 -29.37 16.26 0.04
C ASN A 78 -30.06 17.02 -1.13
N HIS A 79 -30.11 16.42 -2.32
CA HIS A 79 -30.75 16.99 -3.51
C HIS A 79 -32.07 16.31 -3.90
N ASP A 80 -32.49 15.28 -3.16
CA ASP A 80 -33.80 14.62 -3.23
C ASP A 80 -34.66 15.00 -2.01
#